data_AF-A0A165X899-F1
#
_entry.id   AF-A0A165X899-F1
#
_cell.length_a   1.000
_cell.length_b   1.000
_cell.length_c   1.000
_cell.angle_alpha   90.00
_cell.angle_beta   90.00
_cell.angle_gamma   90.00
#
_symmetry.space_group_name_H-M   'P 1'
#
loop_
_entity.id
_entity.type
_entity.pdbx_description
1 polymer ?
#
loop_
_entity_poly.entity_id
_entity_poly.type
_entity_poly.pdbx_seq_one_letter_code
_entity_poly.pdbx_strand_id
1 'polypeptide(L)'
;MLAIVSIVTFFTALTTSAFALSDSSLLLHEKRDTQPTSFVYQGPASPDIPLPLRIALVQKNIAGLKDKLIDISTPGKAAYGQHLSKEEVFAYTAPTSAAVDAINKWLAENNLNSSQHSPAGDWISITPTVGQANTLFDANFVNFANTETGETTIRTLAYSLPAYLKDHVELVHPTISFPGSRSNIAFDSFPQSIQQGGAPASCDSAITPTCLQQRYHIPTTAATQKSNQIAITGLDGISASETVTILFTSGARSCSL
;
A
#
# COMPACT_ATOMS: atom_id res chain seq x y z
N MET A 1 -19.50 -87.18 -4.67
CA MET A 1 -19.95 -86.00 -3.89
C MET A 1 -18.78 -85.04 -3.85
N LEU A 2 -18.76 -84.05 -4.74
CA LEU A 2 -17.63 -83.13 -4.97
C LEU A 2 -17.59 -82.04 -3.87
N ALA A 3 -16.39 -81.78 -3.31
CA ALA A 3 -16.14 -80.67 -2.41
C ALA A 3 -15.56 -79.48 -3.20
N ILE A 4 -16.17 -78.31 -3.07
CA ILE A 4 -15.77 -77.04 -3.69
C ILE A 4 -14.93 -76.27 -2.66
N VAL A 5 -13.70 -75.90 -3.02
CA VAL A 5 -12.83 -75.02 -2.24
C VAL A 5 -12.88 -73.62 -2.86
N SER A 6 -13.43 -72.65 -2.12
CA SER A 6 -13.43 -71.23 -2.51
C SER A 6 -12.14 -70.55 -2.03
N ILE A 7 -11.38 -69.98 -2.96
CA ILE A 7 -10.22 -69.13 -2.68
C ILE A 7 -10.67 -67.67 -2.76
N VAL A 8 -10.53 -66.93 -1.66
CA VAL A 8 -10.79 -65.49 -1.58
C VAL A 8 -9.45 -64.76 -1.65
N THR A 9 -9.22 -64.00 -2.72
CA THR A 9 -8.04 -63.15 -2.89
C THR A 9 -8.35 -61.71 -2.47
N PHE A 10 -7.70 -61.23 -1.42
CA PHE A 10 -7.71 -59.83 -0.99
C PHE A 10 -6.68 -59.02 -1.81
N PHE A 11 -7.13 -58.01 -2.55
CA PHE A 11 -6.27 -57.02 -3.18
C PHE A 11 -6.12 -55.81 -2.24
N THR A 12 -4.92 -55.60 -1.70
CA THR A 12 -4.57 -54.37 -0.97
C THR A 12 -4.02 -53.33 -1.95
N ALA A 13 -4.77 -52.26 -2.17
CA ALA A 13 -4.33 -51.14 -2.98
C ALA A 13 -3.38 -50.26 -2.16
N LEU A 14 -2.10 -50.20 -2.56
CA LEU A 14 -1.09 -49.34 -1.96
C LEU A 14 -1.15 -47.97 -2.65
N THR A 15 -1.79 -46.99 -2.02
CA THR A 15 -1.83 -45.61 -2.52
C THR A 15 -0.53 -44.91 -2.18
N THR A 16 0.35 -44.72 -3.17
CA THR A 16 1.54 -43.87 -3.04
C THR A 16 1.12 -42.40 -3.15
N SER A 17 1.04 -41.71 -2.02
CA SER A 17 0.87 -40.25 -1.98
C SER A 17 2.17 -39.60 -2.45
N ALA A 18 2.17 -39.02 -3.65
CA ALA A 18 3.25 -38.17 -4.11
C ALA A 18 3.18 -36.84 -3.36
N PHE A 19 4.07 -36.63 -2.39
CA PHE A 19 4.31 -35.30 -1.83
C PHE A 19 5.06 -34.49 -2.90
N ALA A 20 4.38 -33.50 -3.50
CA ALA A 20 5.06 -32.49 -4.28
C ALA A 20 6.06 -31.79 -3.34
N LEU A 21 7.36 -31.94 -3.62
CA LEU A 21 8.40 -31.18 -2.93
C LEU A 21 8.21 -29.71 -3.32
N SER A 22 7.67 -28.90 -2.41
CA SER A 22 7.69 -27.45 -2.55
C SER A 22 9.16 -27.04 -2.65
N ASP A 23 9.57 -26.53 -3.81
CA ASP A 23 10.90 -25.96 -4.01
C ASP A 23 11.08 -24.81 -3.01
N SER A 24 11.84 -25.08 -1.95
CA SER A 24 12.07 -24.15 -0.85
C SER A 24 13.25 -23.22 -1.14
N SER A 25 13.74 -23.19 -2.38
CA SER A 25 14.75 -22.23 -2.79
C SER A 25 14.19 -20.81 -2.65
N LEU A 26 14.89 -20.00 -1.86
CA LEU A 26 14.58 -18.58 -1.71
C LEU A 26 15.21 -17.83 -2.87
N LEU A 27 14.42 -16.96 -3.50
CA LEU A 27 14.84 -16.07 -4.57
C LEU A 27 14.77 -14.63 -4.07
N LEU A 28 15.82 -13.85 -4.35
CA LEU A 28 15.83 -12.42 -4.08
C LEU A 28 14.59 -11.77 -4.73
N HIS A 29 13.76 -11.13 -3.91
CA HIS A 29 12.52 -10.50 -4.36
C HIS A 29 12.71 -9.00 -4.56
N GLU A 30 13.18 -8.30 -3.53
CA GLU A 30 13.54 -6.89 -3.64
C GLU A 30 14.85 -6.58 -2.94
N LYS A 31 15.55 -5.58 -3.46
CA LYS A 31 16.79 -5.04 -2.90
C LYS A 31 16.83 -3.53 -3.05
N ARG A 32 17.42 -2.89 -2.05
CA ARG A 32 17.88 -1.51 -2.08
C ARG A 32 19.39 -1.52 -1.81
N ASP A 33 20.18 -0.88 -2.66
CA ASP A 33 21.64 -0.92 -2.53
C ASP A 33 22.14 -0.20 -1.27
N THR A 34 21.53 0.93 -0.91
CA THR A 34 21.87 1.71 0.29
C THR A 34 20.63 2.31 0.94
N GLN A 35 20.68 2.53 2.26
CA GLN A 35 19.67 3.33 2.95
C GLN A 35 19.65 4.78 2.43
N PRO A 36 18.51 5.50 2.56
CA PRO A 36 18.47 6.94 2.24
C PRO A 36 19.44 7.74 3.11
N THR A 37 19.91 8.89 2.61
CA THR A 37 20.92 9.74 3.28
C THR A 37 20.49 10.21 4.66
N SER A 38 19.18 10.41 4.89
CA SER A 38 18.64 10.82 6.19
C SER A 38 18.58 9.68 7.23
N PHE A 39 19.05 8.47 6.90
CA PHE A 39 19.05 7.32 7.82
C PHE A 39 20.45 6.77 8.08
N VAL A 40 20.73 6.50 9.35
CA VAL A 40 22.00 5.93 9.82
C VAL A 40 21.75 4.61 10.54
N TYR A 41 22.55 3.61 10.24
CA TYR A 41 22.52 2.29 10.89
C TYR A 41 22.83 2.40 12.39
N GLN A 42 22.06 1.70 13.22
CA GLN A 42 22.14 1.72 14.68
C GLN A 42 22.39 0.34 15.31
N GLY A 43 22.71 -0.68 14.51
CA GLY A 43 22.91 -2.04 15.01
C GLY A 43 21.77 -3.00 14.64
N PRO A 44 21.95 -4.31 14.91
CA PRO A 44 20.92 -5.32 14.67
C PRO A 44 19.67 -5.02 15.51
N ALA A 45 18.50 -5.34 14.96
CA ALA A 45 17.26 -5.31 15.72
C ALA A 45 17.18 -6.55 16.64
N SER A 46 16.60 -6.40 17.82
CA SER A 46 16.44 -7.53 18.75
C SER A 46 15.52 -8.58 18.11
N PRO A 47 15.90 -9.87 18.12
CA PRO A 47 15.18 -10.94 17.42
C PRO A 47 13.76 -11.16 17.94
N ASP A 48 13.46 -10.78 19.18
CA ASP A 48 12.18 -11.04 19.84
C ASP A 48 11.15 -9.91 19.64
N ILE A 49 11.55 -8.79 19.01
CA ILE A 49 10.64 -7.67 18.77
C ILE A 49 9.58 -8.09 17.74
N PRO A 50 8.27 -7.91 18.03
CA PRO A 50 7.22 -8.07 17.05
C PRO A 50 7.37 -7.04 15.93
N LEU A 51 7.33 -7.50 14.68
CA LEU A 51 7.51 -6.71 13.48
C LEU A 51 6.25 -6.80 12.62
N PRO A 52 5.31 -5.85 12.71
CA PRO A 52 4.13 -5.83 11.86
C PRO A 52 4.52 -5.63 10.39
N LEU A 53 4.20 -6.60 9.55
CA LEU A 53 4.43 -6.59 8.11
C LEU A 53 3.12 -6.81 7.37
N ARG A 54 3.11 -6.40 6.11
CA ARG A 54 2.00 -6.54 5.19
C ARG A 54 2.51 -7.10 3.88
N ILE A 55 1.87 -8.13 3.37
CA ILE A 55 2.19 -8.77 2.11
C ILE A 55 1.17 -8.28 1.10
N ALA A 56 1.61 -7.58 0.06
CA ALA A 56 0.79 -7.23 -1.08
C ALA A 56 0.80 -8.38 -2.07
N LEU A 57 -0.39 -8.85 -2.44
CA LEU A 57 -0.57 -9.90 -3.42
C LEU A 57 -0.72 -9.32 -4.82
N VAL A 58 -0.29 -10.09 -5.81
CA VAL A 58 -0.47 -9.73 -7.21
C VAL A 58 -1.96 -9.63 -7.52
N GLN A 59 -2.37 -8.45 -7.96
CA GLN A 59 -3.75 -8.13 -8.30
C GLN A 59 -4.10 -8.71 -9.68
N LYS A 60 -5.22 -9.43 -9.82
CA LYS A 60 -5.45 -10.31 -10.98
C LYS A 60 -5.67 -9.59 -12.32
N ASN A 61 -6.20 -8.37 -12.36
CA ASN A 61 -6.55 -7.69 -13.61
C ASN A 61 -6.30 -6.18 -13.59
N ILE A 62 -5.07 -5.77 -13.27
CA ILE A 62 -4.67 -4.36 -13.28
C ILE A 62 -4.65 -3.76 -14.69
N ALA A 63 -4.34 -4.56 -15.71
CA ALA A 63 -4.42 -4.11 -17.09
C ALA A 63 -5.85 -3.71 -17.48
N GLY A 64 -6.84 -4.57 -17.20
CA GLY A 64 -8.24 -4.27 -17.48
C GLY A 64 -8.77 -3.08 -16.66
N LEU A 65 -8.31 -2.91 -15.41
CA LEU A 65 -8.66 -1.73 -14.62
C LEU A 65 -8.10 -0.44 -15.24
N LYS A 66 -6.86 -0.47 -15.75
CA LYS A 66 -6.25 0.67 -16.47
C LYS A 66 -7.01 0.99 -17.75
N ASP A 67 -7.37 -0.02 -18.55
CA ASP A 67 -8.14 0.18 -19.77
C ASP A 67 -9.52 0.80 -19.46
N LYS A 68 -10.20 0.29 -18.42
CA LYS A 68 -11.47 0.83 -17.98
C LYS A 68 -11.34 2.27 -17.50
N LEU A 69 -10.28 2.59 -16.75
CA LEU A 69 -9.99 3.96 -16.31
C LEU A 69 -9.85 4.91 -17.50
N ILE A 70 -9.09 4.55 -18.53
CA ILE A 70 -8.93 5.38 -19.72
C ILE A 70 -10.27 5.56 -20.45
N ASP A 71 -11.08 4.50 -20.55
CA ASP A 71 -12.39 4.55 -21.19
C ASP A 71 -13.36 5.52 -20.50
N ILE A 72 -13.46 5.46 -19.16
CA ILE A 72 -14.37 6.30 -18.38
C ILE A 72 -13.87 7.73 -18.15
N SER A 73 -12.57 7.98 -18.34
CA SER A 73 -11.95 9.29 -18.14
C SER A 73 -11.70 10.08 -19.42
N THR A 74 -11.96 9.52 -20.60
CA THR A 74 -11.75 10.23 -21.88
C THR A 74 -13.03 10.95 -22.34
N PRO A 75 -13.06 12.30 -22.38
CA PRO A 75 -14.22 13.04 -22.91
C PRO A 75 -14.56 12.61 -24.35
N GLY A 76 -15.86 12.53 -24.65
CA GLY A 76 -16.36 12.12 -25.97
C GLY A 76 -16.49 10.60 -26.17
N LYS A 77 -15.98 9.77 -25.25
CA LYS A 77 -16.33 8.34 -25.23
C LYS A 77 -17.69 8.12 -24.59
N ALA A 78 -18.39 7.07 -25.03
CA ALA A 78 -19.71 6.70 -24.50
C ALA A 78 -19.68 6.41 -22.99
N ALA A 79 -18.57 5.86 -22.49
CA ALA A 79 -18.40 5.50 -21.08
C ALA A 79 -17.92 6.67 -20.19
N TYR A 80 -17.69 7.86 -20.75
CA TYR A 80 -17.16 9.00 -19.99
C TYR A 80 -18.03 9.33 -18.78
N GLY A 81 -17.40 9.46 -17.61
CA GLY A 81 -18.06 9.76 -16.33
C GLY A 81 -18.79 8.57 -15.68
N GLN A 82 -18.82 7.40 -16.31
CA GLN A 82 -19.42 6.19 -15.75
C GLN A 82 -18.44 5.48 -14.82
N HIS A 83 -18.17 6.08 -13.66
CA HIS A 83 -17.23 5.57 -12.67
C HIS A 83 -17.66 4.23 -12.07
N LEU A 84 -16.67 3.39 -11.74
CA LEU A 84 -16.88 2.11 -11.08
C LEU A 84 -17.24 2.32 -9.60
N SER A 85 -18.09 1.44 -9.07
CA SER A 85 -18.27 1.24 -7.64
C SER A 85 -17.01 0.62 -7.00
N LYS A 86 -16.94 0.63 -5.66
CA LYS A 86 -15.82 0.03 -4.93
C LYS A 86 -15.72 -1.46 -5.20
N GLU A 87 -16.87 -2.13 -5.21
CA GLU A 87 -17.00 -3.57 -5.42
C GLU A 87 -16.57 -3.95 -6.85
N GLU A 88 -16.91 -3.13 -7.84
CA GLU A 88 -16.43 -3.32 -9.21
C GLU A 88 -14.91 -3.17 -9.30
N VAL A 89 -14.31 -2.18 -8.61
CA VAL A 89 -12.84 -2.06 -8.55
C VAL A 89 -12.23 -3.30 -7.88
N PHE A 90 -12.78 -3.77 -6.76
CA PHE A 90 -12.30 -4.98 -6.09
C PHE A 90 -12.36 -6.21 -6.99
N ALA A 91 -13.36 -6.29 -7.87
CA ALA A 91 -13.43 -7.37 -8.85
C ALA A 91 -12.26 -7.38 -9.84
N TYR A 92 -11.58 -6.25 -10.10
CA TYR A 92 -10.34 -6.20 -10.87
C TYR A 92 -9.09 -6.47 -10.02
N THR A 93 -9.06 -5.95 -8.79
CA THR A 93 -7.85 -5.93 -7.98
C THR A 93 -7.69 -7.14 -7.07
N ALA A 94 -8.75 -7.86 -6.74
CA ALA A 94 -8.67 -9.04 -5.89
C ALA A 94 -7.66 -10.06 -6.45
N PRO A 95 -6.81 -10.67 -5.60
CA PRO A 95 -5.88 -11.70 -6.04
C PRO A 95 -6.62 -12.97 -6.46
N THR A 96 -5.90 -13.88 -7.11
CA THR A 96 -6.45 -15.21 -7.43
C THR A 96 -6.57 -16.06 -6.17
N SER A 97 -7.52 -17.01 -6.14
CA SER A 97 -7.62 -17.95 -5.01
C SER A 97 -6.35 -18.76 -4.83
N ALA A 98 -5.68 -19.14 -5.93
CA ALA A 98 -4.40 -19.84 -5.88
C ALA A 98 -3.31 -19.04 -5.16
N ALA A 99 -3.22 -17.73 -5.41
CA ALA A 99 -2.26 -16.87 -4.71
C ALA A 99 -2.57 -16.78 -3.21
N VAL A 100 -3.85 -16.62 -2.85
CA VAL A 100 -4.29 -16.57 -1.45
C VAL A 100 -4.00 -17.88 -0.72
N ASP A 101 -4.32 -19.01 -1.35
CA ASP A 101 -4.09 -20.35 -0.78
C ASP A 101 -2.60 -20.65 -0.60
N ALA A 102 -1.77 -20.30 -1.59
CA ALA A 102 -0.32 -20.48 -1.51
C ALA A 102 0.29 -19.68 -0.35
N ILE A 103 -0.13 -18.43 -0.17
CA ILE A 103 0.37 -17.57 0.91
C ILE A 103 -0.11 -18.03 2.27
N ASN A 104 -1.40 -18.36 2.42
CA ASN A 104 -1.93 -18.86 3.68
C ASN A 104 -1.28 -20.18 4.09
N LYS A 105 -1.04 -21.10 3.14
CA LYS A 105 -0.31 -22.34 3.39
C LYS A 105 1.12 -22.06 3.87
N TRP A 106 1.86 -21.23 3.14
CA TRP A 106 3.24 -20.88 3.50
C TRP A 106 3.34 -20.20 4.87
N LEU A 107 2.42 -19.29 5.20
CA LEU A 107 2.38 -18.64 6.51
C LEU A 107 2.05 -19.64 7.63
N ALA A 108 1.12 -20.57 7.40
CA ALA A 108 0.78 -21.62 8.35
C ALA A 108 1.95 -22.58 8.62
N GLU A 109 2.70 -22.97 7.57
CA GLU A 109 3.91 -23.80 7.69
C GLU A 109 5.00 -23.11 8.55
N ASN A 110 4.99 -21.78 8.60
CA ASN A 110 5.89 -20.97 9.41
C ASN A 110 5.28 -20.51 10.75
N ASN A 111 4.13 -21.08 11.14
CA ASN A 111 3.42 -20.77 12.39
C ASN A 111 3.03 -19.28 12.52
N LEU A 112 2.67 -18.64 11.40
CA LEU A 112 2.21 -17.25 11.38
C LEU A 112 0.71 -17.17 11.15
N ASN A 113 0.04 -16.39 12.00
CA ASN A 113 -1.33 -15.98 11.78
C ASN A 113 -1.38 -14.83 10.77
N SER A 114 -2.33 -14.91 9.85
CA SER A 114 -2.60 -13.88 8.87
C SER A 114 -3.99 -13.28 9.07
N SER A 115 -4.17 -12.03 8.65
CA SER A 115 -5.49 -11.42 8.54
C SER A 115 -5.59 -10.58 7.28
N GLN A 116 -6.80 -10.47 6.73
CA GLN A 116 -7.06 -9.59 5.61
C GLN A 116 -6.87 -8.13 6.04
N HIS A 117 -6.00 -7.40 5.33
CA HIS A 117 -5.70 -6.00 5.61
C HIS A 117 -6.58 -5.06 4.78
N SER A 118 -6.74 -5.34 3.49
CA SER A 118 -7.51 -4.50 2.56
C SER A 118 -8.87 -5.12 2.25
N PRO A 119 -9.91 -4.31 1.95
CA PRO A 119 -11.22 -4.84 1.56
C PRO A 119 -11.21 -5.73 0.30
N ALA A 120 -10.30 -5.46 -0.64
CA ALA A 120 -10.15 -6.27 -1.86
C ALA A 120 -9.41 -7.61 -1.62
N GLY A 121 -8.84 -7.82 -0.44
CA GLY A 121 -8.08 -9.03 -0.09
C GLY A 121 -6.69 -9.12 -0.71
N ASP A 122 -6.25 -8.08 -1.39
CA ASP A 122 -4.94 -7.95 -2.03
C ASP A 122 -3.81 -7.56 -1.05
N TRP A 123 -4.13 -7.31 0.22
CA TRP A 123 -3.15 -7.12 1.28
C TRP A 123 -3.44 -8.02 2.47
N ILE A 124 -2.40 -8.68 2.97
CA ILE A 124 -2.44 -9.57 4.13
C ILE A 124 -1.53 -9.00 5.22
N SER A 125 -2.02 -8.89 6.45
CA SER A 125 -1.24 -8.51 7.62
C SER A 125 -0.66 -9.73 8.31
N ILE A 126 0.60 -9.63 8.75
CA ILE A 126 1.28 -10.60 9.61
C ILE A 126 2.11 -9.86 10.67
N THR A 127 2.38 -10.51 11.80
CA THR A 127 3.24 -9.95 12.86
C THR A 127 4.24 -11.00 13.37
N PRO A 128 5.25 -11.37 12.56
CA PRO A 128 6.36 -12.20 13.03
C PRO A 128 7.23 -11.45 14.05
N THR A 129 8.09 -12.15 14.78
CA THR A 129 9.24 -11.50 15.42
C THR A 129 10.31 -11.14 14.38
N VAL A 130 11.23 -10.23 14.71
CA VAL A 130 12.38 -9.91 13.84
C VAL A 130 13.18 -11.16 13.45
N GLY A 131 13.44 -12.07 14.39
CA GLY A 131 14.15 -13.32 14.13
C GLY A 131 13.40 -14.24 13.18
N GLN A 132 12.08 -14.36 13.36
CA GLN A 132 11.21 -15.09 12.43
C GLN A 132 11.20 -14.44 11.06
N ALA A 133 11.11 -13.12 10.96
CA ALA A 133 11.11 -12.39 9.69
C ALA A 133 12.44 -12.55 8.94
N ASN A 134 13.58 -12.46 9.63
CA ASN A 134 14.89 -12.73 9.04
C ASN A 134 14.98 -14.14 8.44
N THR A 135 14.42 -15.14 9.14
CA THR A 135 14.39 -16.53 8.66
C THR A 135 13.42 -16.71 7.48
N LEU A 136 12.21 -16.17 7.61
CA LEU A 136 11.12 -16.32 6.64
C LEU A 136 11.47 -15.71 5.28
N PHE A 137 12.19 -14.58 5.31
CA PHE A 137 12.49 -13.78 4.13
C PHE A 137 13.98 -13.78 3.74
N ASP A 138 14.83 -14.61 4.36
CA ASP A 138 16.30 -14.55 4.21
C ASP A 138 16.81 -13.10 4.18
N ALA A 139 16.47 -12.39 5.24
CA ALA A 139 16.65 -10.96 5.37
C ALA A 139 17.50 -10.61 6.59
N ASN A 140 17.94 -9.35 6.65
CA ASN A 140 18.63 -8.79 7.81
C ASN A 140 17.96 -7.49 8.24
N PHE A 141 17.00 -7.59 9.15
CA PHE A 141 16.33 -6.45 9.76
C PHE A 141 17.20 -5.82 10.85
N VAL A 142 17.43 -4.52 10.72
CA VAL A 142 18.31 -3.73 11.58
C VAL A 142 17.66 -2.40 11.94
N ASN A 143 18.15 -1.76 13.00
CA ASN A 143 17.70 -0.44 13.40
C ASN A 143 18.36 0.64 12.53
N PHE A 144 17.56 1.57 12.04
CA PHE A 144 18.01 2.81 11.41
C PHE A 144 17.41 4.01 12.14
N ALA A 145 18.25 4.98 12.48
CA ALA A 145 17.80 6.27 13.03
C ALA A 145 17.72 7.31 11.90
N ASN A 146 16.60 8.02 11.82
CA ASN A 146 16.46 9.19 10.98
C ASN A 146 17.22 10.36 11.62
N THR A 147 18.16 10.98 10.91
CA THR A 147 19.01 12.07 11.43
C THR A 147 18.27 13.40 11.57
N GLU A 148 17.17 13.59 10.85
CA GLU A 148 16.36 14.81 10.86
C GLU A 148 15.34 14.78 12.02
N THR A 149 14.71 13.63 12.26
CA THR A 149 13.65 13.49 13.28
C THR A 149 14.11 12.82 14.57
N GLY A 150 15.22 12.09 14.55
CA GLY A 150 15.67 11.22 15.65
C GLY A 150 14.88 9.92 15.79
N GLU A 151 13.85 9.70 14.97
CA GLU A 151 13.01 8.50 15.05
C GLU A 151 13.77 7.26 14.56
N THR A 152 13.62 6.14 15.27
CA THR A 152 14.22 4.86 14.90
C THR A 152 13.21 3.96 14.21
N THR A 153 13.65 3.23 13.19
CA THR A 153 12.83 2.30 12.42
C THR A 153 13.59 1.01 12.13
N ILE A 154 12.87 -0.12 12.08
CA ILE A 154 13.46 -1.44 11.76
C ILE A 154 13.25 -1.72 10.28
N ARG A 155 14.34 -1.85 9.51
CA ARG A 155 14.28 -2.10 8.06
C ARG A 155 15.35 -3.10 7.64
N THR A 156 15.17 -3.67 6.46
CA THR A 156 16.21 -4.44 5.78
C THR A 156 16.53 -3.80 4.43
N LEU A 157 17.66 -4.15 3.83
CA LEU A 157 18.06 -3.66 2.51
C LEU A 157 17.82 -4.70 1.41
N ALA A 158 17.55 -5.95 1.75
CA ALA A 158 17.20 -6.99 0.81
C ALA A 158 16.36 -8.05 1.49
N TYR A 159 15.49 -8.69 0.73
CA TYR A 159 14.76 -9.86 1.19
C TYR A 159 14.38 -10.76 0.02
N SER A 160 14.17 -12.02 0.34
CA SER A 160 13.87 -13.10 -0.58
C SER A 160 12.52 -13.73 -0.25
N LEU A 161 11.97 -14.47 -1.21
CA LEU A 161 10.75 -15.27 -1.06
C LEU A 161 10.97 -16.65 -1.65
N PRO A 162 10.23 -17.69 -1.18
CA PRO A 162 10.20 -18.97 -1.86
C PRO A 162 9.87 -18.81 -3.34
N ALA A 163 10.58 -19.53 -4.21
CA ALA A 163 10.46 -19.40 -5.66
C ALA A 163 9.00 -19.51 -6.16
N TYR A 164 8.22 -20.41 -5.55
CA TYR A 164 6.82 -20.63 -5.89
C TYR A 164 5.86 -19.48 -5.48
N LEU A 165 6.31 -18.53 -4.67
CA LEU A 165 5.52 -17.36 -4.26
C LEU A 165 5.80 -16.11 -5.10
N LYS A 166 6.84 -16.14 -5.94
CA LYS A 166 7.30 -14.98 -6.71
C LYS A 166 6.18 -14.34 -7.56
N ASP A 167 5.35 -15.17 -8.20
CA ASP A 167 4.26 -14.69 -9.06
C ASP A 167 2.96 -14.40 -8.28
N HIS A 168 2.99 -14.52 -6.94
CA HIS A 168 1.85 -14.30 -6.06
C HIS A 168 2.03 -13.08 -5.15
N VAL A 169 3.27 -12.67 -4.87
CA VAL A 169 3.61 -11.54 -4.03
C VAL A 169 4.16 -10.40 -4.87
N GLU A 170 3.53 -9.23 -4.77
CA GLU A 170 4.05 -8.01 -5.37
C GLU A 170 5.18 -7.45 -4.49
N LEU A 171 4.92 -7.28 -3.19
CA LEU A 171 5.89 -6.76 -2.23
C LEU A 171 5.52 -7.13 -0.79
N VAL A 172 6.49 -6.96 0.11
CA VAL A 172 6.31 -7.05 1.56
C VAL A 172 6.70 -5.72 2.17
N HIS A 173 5.85 -5.17 3.02
CA HIS A 173 6.02 -3.83 3.58
C HIS A 173 5.72 -3.77 5.09
N PRO A 174 6.51 -3.05 5.89
CA PRO A 174 7.74 -2.36 5.50
C PRO A 174 8.97 -3.29 5.50
N THR A 175 9.73 -3.30 4.39
CA THR A 175 11.00 -4.03 4.28
C THR A 175 12.13 -3.07 3.91
N ILE A 176 12.31 -2.83 2.62
CA ILE A 176 13.27 -1.90 2.05
C ILE A 176 12.74 -0.47 1.97
N SER A 177 11.44 -0.25 2.25
CA SER A 177 10.80 1.07 2.21
C SER A 177 11.05 1.85 3.50
N PHE A 178 11.72 2.99 3.41
CA PHE A 178 11.95 3.89 4.54
C PHE A 178 10.83 4.94 4.64
N PRO A 179 10.46 5.38 5.86
CA PRO A 179 9.56 6.53 6.02
C PRO A 179 10.08 7.76 5.26
N GLY A 180 9.17 8.55 4.70
CA GLY A 180 9.52 9.80 4.02
C GLY A 180 10.18 10.80 4.96
N SER A 181 11.07 11.63 4.41
CA SER A 181 11.61 12.78 5.15
C SER A 181 10.50 13.81 5.35
N ARG A 182 10.42 14.36 6.56
CA ARG A 182 9.57 15.53 6.83
C ARG A 182 10.15 16.69 6.05
N SER A 183 9.47 17.11 5.00
CA SER A 183 9.75 18.41 4.41
C SER A 183 9.34 19.46 5.43
N ASN A 184 10.30 19.97 6.21
CA ASN A 184 10.11 21.23 6.92
C ASN A 184 9.95 22.28 5.83
N ILE A 185 8.70 22.54 5.42
CA ILE A 185 8.41 23.70 4.60
C ILE A 185 8.73 24.89 5.50
N ALA A 186 9.95 25.42 5.35
CA ALA A 186 10.28 26.73 5.85
C ALA A 186 9.32 27.69 5.15
N PHE A 187 8.36 28.21 5.90
CA PHE A 187 7.61 29.37 5.45
C PHE A 187 8.60 30.52 5.46
N ASP A 188 9.31 30.69 4.35
CA ASP A 188 10.09 31.90 4.12
C ASP A 188 9.13 33.08 4.28
N SER A 189 9.57 34.07 5.05
CA SER A 189 8.91 35.36 5.15
C SER A 189 8.69 35.88 3.73
N PHE A 190 7.44 35.96 3.27
CA PHE A 190 7.13 36.46 1.93
C PHE A 190 7.79 37.83 1.73
N PRO A 191 8.63 38.02 0.69
CA PRO A 191 9.14 39.34 0.38
C PRO A 191 7.98 40.29 0.07
N GLN A 192 8.00 41.48 0.66
CA GLN A 192 6.98 42.50 0.46
C GLN A 192 6.90 42.92 -1.01
N SER A 193 5.67 42.89 -1.54
CA SER A 193 5.22 43.37 -2.85
C SER A 193 5.84 42.71 -4.08
N ILE A 194 5.12 41.75 -4.67
CA ILE A 194 5.27 41.45 -6.08
C ILE A 194 4.10 42.13 -6.81
N GLN A 195 4.31 43.36 -7.29
CA GLN A 195 3.35 43.97 -8.21
C GLN A 195 3.45 43.27 -9.57
N GLN A 196 2.77 42.13 -9.72
CA GLN A 196 2.58 41.49 -11.02
C GLN A 196 1.38 42.11 -11.71
N GLY A 197 1.63 42.78 -12.84
CA GLY A 197 0.58 43.34 -13.69
C GLY A 197 -0.48 42.29 -14.05
N GLY A 198 -1.74 42.60 -13.75
CA GLY A 198 -2.90 41.75 -14.02
C GLY A 198 -3.40 40.92 -12.83
N ALA A 199 -2.71 40.91 -11.68
CA ALA A 199 -3.24 40.31 -10.45
C ALA A 199 -4.17 41.28 -9.70
N PRO A 200 -5.23 40.80 -9.01
CA PRO A 200 -6.03 41.61 -8.11
C PRO A 200 -5.21 42.18 -6.95
N ALA A 201 -5.57 43.37 -6.45
CA ALA A 201 -4.87 44.02 -5.33
C ALA A 201 -4.81 43.17 -4.04
N SER A 202 -5.74 42.22 -3.88
CA SER A 202 -5.73 41.26 -2.77
C SER A 202 -4.55 40.27 -2.81
N CYS A 203 -3.80 40.24 -3.91
CA CYS A 203 -2.62 39.42 -4.12
C CYS A 203 -1.30 40.18 -3.88
N ASP A 204 -1.34 41.48 -3.58
CA ASP A 204 -0.15 42.34 -3.57
C ASP A 204 0.87 41.98 -2.48
N SER A 205 0.38 41.46 -1.34
CA SER A 205 1.23 41.18 -0.15
C SER A 205 1.35 39.70 0.20
N ALA A 206 0.35 38.88 -0.13
CA ALA A 206 0.34 37.45 0.13
C ALA A 206 -0.67 36.71 -0.77
N ILE A 207 -0.40 35.44 -1.06
CA ILE A 207 -1.36 34.56 -1.74
C ILE A 207 -2.38 34.04 -0.71
N THR A 208 -3.52 34.73 -0.64
CA THR A 208 -4.64 34.38 0.24
C THR A 208 -5.77 33.66 -0.53
N PRO A 209 -6.71 32.98 0.15
CA PRO A 209 -7.91 32.45 -0.51
C PRO A 209 -8.67 33.52 -1.32
N THR A 210 -8.77 34.76 -0.79
CA THR A 210 -9.42 35.89 -1.50
C THR A 210 -8.67 36.26 -2.78
N CYS A 211 -7.33 36.30 -2.74
CA CYS A 211 -6.50 36.50 -3.93
C CYS A 211 -6.78 35.45 -5.00
N LEU A 212 -6.76 34.16 -4.62
CA LEU A 212 -7.02 33.05 -5.55
C LEU A 212 -8.45 33.11 -6.12
N GLN A 213 -9.44 33.46 -5.29
CA GLN A 213 -10.82 33.62 -5.75
C GLN A 213 -10.96 34.70 -6.81
N GLN A 214 -10.38 35.88 -6.57
CA GLN A 214 -10.44 36.98 -7.52
C GLN A 214 -9.64 36.68 -8.80
N ARG A 215 -8.46 36.06 -8.67
CA ARG A 215 -7.58 35.75 -9.79
C ARG A 215 -8.15 34.68 -10.72
N TYR A 216 -8.76 33.63 -10.16
CA TYR A 216 -9.31 32.50 -10.91
C TYR A 216 -10.84 32.58 -11.07
N HIS A 217 -11.45 33.71 -10.70
CA HIS A 217 -12.89 33.94 -10.77
C HIS A 217 -13.73 32.85 -10.04
N ILE A 218 -13.22 32.34 -8.92
CA ILE A 218 -13.91 31.32 -8.12
C ILE A 218 -15.09 31.99 -7.39
N PRO A 219 -16.33 31.47 -7.52
CA PRO A 219 -17.50 32.07 -6.89
C PRO A 219 -17.37 32.15 -5.36
N THR A 220 -17.88 33.25 -4.80
CA THR A 220 -18.00 33.41 -3.35
C THR A 220 -19.26 32.73 -2.79
N THR A 221 -20.09 32.09 -3.61
CA THR A 221 -21.28 31.37 -3.16
C THR A 221 -20.91 30.01 -2.57
N ALA A 222 -21.38 29.72 -1.35
CA ALA A 222 -21.14 28.43 -0.69
C ALA A 222 -21.73 27.25 -1.49
N ALA A 223 -20.99 26.13 -1.52
CA ALA A 223 -21.52 24.89 -2.06
C ALA A 223 -22.57 24.32 -1.10
N THR A 224 -23.75 23.98 -1.62
CA THR A 224 -24.88 23.51 -0.82
C THR A 224 -25.17 22.01 -0.99
N GLN A 225 -24.50 21.34 -1.93
CA GLN A 225 -24.64 19.91 -2.18
C GLN A 225 -24.02 19.09 -1.05
N LYS A 226 -24.87 18.60 -0.15
CA LYS A 226 -24.45 17.88 1.08
C LYS A 226 -23.77 16.53 0.80
N SER A 227 -24.00 15.94 -0.37
CA SER A 227 -23.38 14.67 -0.78
C SER A 227 -21.93 14.84 -1.22
N ASN A 228 -21.49 16.05 -1.54
CA ASN A 228 -20.12 16.30 -1.98
C ASN A 228 -19.19 16.27 -0.76
N GLN A 229 -18.13 15.48 -0.85
CA GLN A 229 -17.14 15.33 0.21
C GLN A 229 -15.74 15.56 -0.35
N ILE A 230 -14.88 16.18 0.45
CA ILE A 230 -13.46 16.39 0.15
C ILE A 230 -12.67 15.72 1.27
N ALA A 231 -11.74 14.84 0.89
CA ALA A 231 -10.79 14.27 1.83
C ALA A 231 -9.45 15.01 1.70
N ILE A 232 -8.90 15.45 2.84
CA ILE A 232 -7.56 16.05 2.93
C ILE A 232 -6.68 15.04 3.66
N THR A 233 -5.63 14.56 2.98
CA THR A 233 -4.67 13.63 3.58
C THR A 233 -3.38 14.38 3.88
N GLY A 234 -2.81 14.09 5.04
CA GLY A 234 -1.48 14.55 5.42
C GLY A 234 -0.60 13.33 5.68
N LEU A 235 0.60 13.33 5.13
CA LEU A 235 1.58 12.26 5.30
C LEU A 235 2.70 12.74 6.24
N ASP A 236 3.45 11.80 6.82
CA ASP A 236 4.65 12.06 7.62
C ASP A 236 4.45 12.88 8.92
N GLY A 237 3.29 12.71 9.56
CA GLY A 237 2.96 13.33 10.86
C GLY A 237 2.41 14.75 10.77
N ILE A 238 2.20 15.27 9.56
CA ILE A 238 1.47 16.52 9.34
C ILE A 238 -0.01 16.18 9.29
N SER A 239 -0.71 16.21 10.43
CA SER A 239 -2.17 16.13 10.43
C SER A 239 -2.78 17.51 10.20
N ALA A 240 -3.99 17.55 9.65
CA ALA A 240 -4.80 18.77 9.68
C ALA A 240 -5.15 19.05 11.15
N SER A 241 -4.51 20.05 11.76
CA SER A 241 -4.95 20.62 13.03
C SER A 241 -6.37 21.16 12.88
N GLU A 242 -7.18 21.12 13.95
CA GLU A 242 -8.50 21.79 13.99
C GLU A 242 -8.44 23.24 13.50
N THR A 243 -7.31 23.92 13.70
CA THR A 243 -7.08 25.29 13.21
C THR A 243 -7.04 25.39 11.67
N VAL A 244 -6.48 24.39 10.98
CA VAL A 244 -6.46 24.32 9.50
C VAL A 244 -7.88 24.10 8.97
N THR A 245 -8.65 23.22 9.63
CA THR A 245 -10.05 22.98 9.29
C THR A 245 -10.89 24.25 9.46
N ILE A 246 -10.70 25.02 10.53
CA ILE A 246 -11.41 26.30 10.75
C ILE A 246 -11.04 27.35 9.69
N LEU A 247 -9.76 27.45 9.30
CA LEU A 247 -9.29 28.38 8.27
C LEU A 247 -9.85 28.05 6.86
N PHE A 248 -9.99 26.77 6.50
CA PHE A 248 -10.43 26.35 5.16
C PHE A 248 -11.94 26.08 5.03
N THR A 249 -12.64 25.64 6.09
CA THR A 249 -14.08 25.33 6.02
C THR A 249 -14.98 26.56 5.90
N SER A 250 -14.46 27.76 6.22
CA SER A 250 -15.12 29.02 5.87
C SER A 250 -15.08 29.33 4.35
N GLY A 251 -14.40 28.50 3.54
CA GLY A 251 -14.10 28.74 2.13
C GLY A 251 -14.57 27.69 1.11
N ALA A 252 -15.19 26.57 1.52
CA ALA A 252 -15.67 25.54 0.57
C ALA A 252 -16.88 26.05 -0.24
N ARG A 253 -16.69 26.32 -1.53
CA ARG A 253 -17.62 27.08 -2.38
C ARG A 253 -17.80 26.44 -3.76
N SER A 254 -18.97 26.62 -4.37
CA SER A 254 -19.38 25.88 -5.57
C SER A 254 -18.78 26.48 -6.83
N CYS A 255 -18.34 25.65 -7.77
CA CYS A 255 -18.23 26.03 -9.18
C CYS A 255 -19.53 25.66 -9.89
N SER A 256 -20.18 26.63 -10.53
CA SER A 256 -21.19 26.37 -11.56
C SER A 256 -20.47 26.28 -12.90
N LEU A 257 -20.66 25.17 -13.61
CA LEU A 257 -20.41 25.08 -15.05
C LEU A 257 -21.56 25.76 -15.80
#